data_AF-A0A519ZYD2-F1
#
_entry.id   AF-A0A519ZYD2-F1
#
_cell.length_a   1.000
_cell.length_b   1.000
_cell.length_c   1.000
_cell.angle_alpha   90.00
_cell.angle_beta   90.00
_cell.angle_gamma   90.00
#
_symmetry.space_group_name_H-M   'P 1'
#
loop_
_entity.id
_entity.type
_entity.pdbx_description
1 polymer ?
#
loop_
_entity_poly.entity_id
_entity_poly.type
_entity_poly.pdbx_seq_one_letter_code
_entity_poly.pdbx_strand_id
1 'polypeptide(L)'
;VMAQGKEITTIEGLAKGEVLHPMQEAFVKHDAFQCGYCTPGQIMAATALLSDKHTRSSSAVEIREAMSGNLCRCAAYPNIIAAIQEAQRS
;
A
#
# COMPACT_ATOMS: atom_id res chain seq x y z
N VAL A 1 -3.81 -0.92 28.87
CA VAL A 1 -4.33 -1.14 27.48
C VAL A 1 -3.40 -0.40 26.51
N MET A 2 -2.89 -1.04 25.44
CA MET A 2 -1.78 -0.50 24.59
C MET A 2 -2.22 0.53 23.52
N ALA A 3 -3.51 0.56 23.16
CA ALA A 3 -4.04 1.39 22.07
C ALA A 3 -5.22 2.30 22.51
N GLN A 4 -5.44 2.46 23.82
CA GLN A 4 -6.52 3.30 24.32
C GLN A 4 -6.36 4.74 23.83
N GLY A 5 -7.42 5.30 23.24
CA GLY A 5 -7.45 6.68 22.75
C GLY A 5 -6.65 6.94 21.47
N LYS A 6 -6.10 5.91 20.82
CA LYS A 6 -5.43 6.04 19.52
C LYS A 6 -6.44 5.91 18.38
N GLU A 7 -6.27 6.73 17.36
CA GLU A 7 -6.96 6.55 16.09
C GLU A 7 -6.33 5.38 15.33
N ILE A 8 -7.18 4.49 14.78
CA ILE A 8 -6.76 3.30 14.04
C ILE A 8 -7.45 3.33 12.69
N THR A 9 -6.66 3.21 11.63
CA THR A 9 -7.14 3.12 10.25
C THR A 9 -6.87 1.74 9.69
N THR A 10 -7.87 1.14 9.07
CA THR A 10 -7.80 -0.14 8.36
C THR A 10 -7.96 0.08 6.86
N ILE A 11 -7.91 -0.99 6.07
CA ILE A 11 -8.06 -0.92 4.61
C ILE A 11 -9.39 -0.28 4.19
N GLU A 12 -10.47 -0.55 4.92
CA GLU A 12 -11.81 0.00 4.70
C GLU A 12 -11.85 1.50 4.98
N GLY A 13 -11.02 1.97 5.93
CA GLY A 13 -10.95 3.38 6.32
C GLY A 13 -10.22 4.28 5.31
N LEU A 14 -9.57 3.71 4.29
CA LEU A 14 -8.91 4.51 3.24
C LEU A 14 -9.90 5.07 2.21
N ALA A 15 -10.99 4.34 1.94
CA ALA A 15 -11.99 4.74 0.95
C ALA A 15 -12.99 5.75 1.55
N LYS A 16 -13.59 6.59 0.69
CA LYS A 16 -14.68 7.49 1.06
C LYS A 16 -15.95 7.06 0.33
N GLY A 17 -16.72 6.17 0.96
CA GLY A 17 -17.84 5.50 0.30
C GLY A 17 -17.33 4.66 -0.87
N GLU A 18 -17.86 4.91 -2.07
CA GLU A 18 -17.44 4.23 -3.30
C GLU A 18 -16.16 4.80 -3.93
N VAL A 19 -15.64 5.91 -3.39
CA VAL A 19 -14.42 6.54 -3.90
C VAL A 19 -13.19 5.87 -3.27
N LEU A 20 -12.45 5.16 -4.10
CA LEU A 20 -11.21 4.49 -3.70
C LEU A 20 -10.11 5.49 -3.36
N HIS A 21 -9.23 5.09 -2.45
CA HIS A 21 -7.99 5.80 -2.20
C HIS A 21 -7.03 5.65 -3.41
N PRO A 22 -6.20 6.66 -3.75
CA PRO A 22 -5.28 6.56 -4.90
C PRO A 22 -4.39 5.31 -4.90
N MET A 23 -3.99 4.82 -3.71
CA MET A 23 -3.27 3.55 -3.59
C MET A 23 -4.12 2.33 -3.97
N GLN A 24 -5.40 2.30 -3.59
CA GLN A 24 -6.33 1.23 -3.97
C GLN A 24 -6.56 1.25 -5.49
N GLU A 25 -6.76 2.42 -6.09
CA GLU A 25 -6.91 2.58 -7.54
C GLU A 25 -5.66 2.12 -8.30
N ALA A 26 -4.48 2.51 -7.83
CA ALA A 26 -3.21 2.08 -8.42
C ALA A 26 -3.06 0.55 -8.36
N PHE A 27 -3.46 -0.10 -7.26
CA PHE A 27 -3.42 -1.56 -7.15
C PHE A 27 -4.33 -2.24 -8.17
N VAL A 28 -5.52 -1.70 -8.41
CA VAL A 28 -6.44 -2.19 -9.45
C VAL A 28 -5.82 -2.00 -10.84
N LYS A 29 -5.32 -0.80 -11.14
CA LYS A 29 -4.78 -0.46 -12.45
C LYS A 29 -3.57 -1.29 -12.86
N HIS A 30 -2.71 -1.62 -11.89
CA HIS A 30 -1.47 -2.36 -12.14
C HIS A 30 -1.62 -3.88 -11.96
N ASP A 31 -2.82 -4.39 -11.68
CA ASP A 31 -3.04 -5.79 -11.34
C ASP A 31 -2.09 -6.23 -10.21
N ALA A 32 -2.01 -5.41 -9.16
CA ALA A 32 -1.07 -5.54 -8.03
C ALA A 32 -1.55 -6.55 -6.98
N PHE A 33 -2.38 -7.50 -7.38
CA PHE A 33 -2.90 -8.57 -6.53
C PHE A 33 -3.35 -9.75 -7.39
N GLN A 34 -3.59 -10.90 -6.75
CA GLN A 34 -4.25 -12.03 -7.40
C GLN A 34 -5.30 -12.60 -6.44
N CYS A 35 -4.90 -13.46 -5.50
CA CYS A 35 -5.83 -14.04 -4.52
C CYS A 35 -6.45 -13.01 -3.55
N GLY A 36 -5.95 -11.78 -3.53
CA GLY A 36 -6.47 -10.68 -2.71
C GLY A 36 -6.08 -10.74 -1.22
N TYR A 37 -5.64 -11.88 -0.70
CA TYR A 37 -5.49 -12.09 0.74
C TYR A 37 -4.46 -11.16 1.40
N CYS A 38 -3.31 -10.94 0.76
CA CYS A 38 -2.29 -10.02 1.28
C CYS A 38 -2.57 -8.54 0.96
N THR A 39 -3.50 -8.25 0.06
CA THR A 39 -3.70 -6.93 -0.53
C THR A 39 -4.00 -5.83 0.50
N PRO A 40 -4.83 -6.06 1.53
CA PRO A 40 -5.02 -5.07 2.60
C PRO A 40 -3.72 -4.65 3.27
N GLY A 41 -2.86 -5.61 3.65
CA GLY A 41 -1.57 -5.33 4.29
C GLY A 41 -0.61 -4.57 3.37
N GLN A 42 -0.54 -4.98 2.10
CA GLN A 42 0.27 -4.30 1.08
C GLN A 42 -0.15 -2.83 0.91
N ILE A 43 -1.45 -2.56 0.78
CA ILE A 43 -1.96 -1.19 0.59
C ILE A 43 -1.72 -0.33 1.84
N MET A 44 -1.94 -0.87 3.04
CA MET A 44 -1.72 -0.13 4.28
C MET A 44 -0.23 0.22 4.47
N ALA A 45 0.67 -0.73 4.24
CA ALA A 45 2.11 -0.49 4.34
C ALA A 45 2.61 0.50 3.28
N ALA A 46 2.14 0.38 2.04
CA ALA A 46 2.46 1.32 0.97
C ALA A 46 1.95 2.73 1.26
N THR A 47 0.74 2.85 1.80
CA THR A 47 0.16 4.15 2.18
C THR A 47 0.96 4.79 3.32
N ALA A 48 1.35 4.01 4.33
CA ALA A 48 2.23 4.48 5.39
C ALA A 48 3.60 4.94 4.84
N LEU A 49 4.19 4.15 3.94
CA LEU A 49 5.45 4.48 3.27
C LEU A 49 5.40 5.83 2.54
N LEU A 50 4.31 6.15 1.84
CA LEU A 50 4.19 7.41 1.10
C LEU A 50 3.68 8.58 1.94
N SER A 51 3.15 8.31 3.14
CA SER A 51 2.72 9.36 4.07
C SER A 51 3.89 10.05 4.78
N ASP A 52 5.03 9.38 4.90
CA ASP A 52 6.25 9.97 5.45
C ASP A 52 7.02 10.74 4.35
N LYS A 53 7.25 12.03 4.60
CA LYS A 53 7.97 12.94 3.70
C LYS A 53 9.39 12.47 3.35
N HIS A 54 10.02 11.67 4.22
CA HIS A 54 11.38 11.17 4.01
C HIS A 54 11.42 9.98 3.06
N THR A 55 10.34 9.21 2.98
CA THR A 55 10.23 8.00 2.15
C THR A 55 9.30 8.19 0.96
N ARG A 56 8.60 9.33 0.87
CA ARG A 56 7.73 9.64 -0.27
C ARG A 56 8.48 9.65 -1.61
N SER A 57 9.79 9.90 -1.66
CA SER A 57 10.58 9.88 -2.89
C SER A 57 11.45 8.62 -3.05
N SER A 58 11.05 7.49 -2.45
CA SER A 58 11.78 6.23 -2.55
C SER A 58 11.89 5.68 -3.97
N SER A 59 13.08 5.17 -4.29
CA SER A 59 13.38 4.36 -5.47
C SER A 59 12.70 2.99 -5.42
N ALA A 60 12.68 2.26 -6.54
CA ALA A 60 12.12 0.89 -6.58
C ALA A 60 12.82 -0.07 -5.60
N VAL A 61 14.12 0.11 -5.35
CA VAL A 61 14.89 -0.71 -4.42
C VAL A 61 14.48 -0.42 -2.98
N GLU A 62 14.34 0.85 -2.62
CA GLU A 62 13.88 1.26 -1.28
C GLU A 62 12.43 0.85 -1.02
N ILE A 63 11.55 0.96 -2.02
CA ILE A 63 10.18 0.45 -1.94
C ILE A 63 10.19 -1.06 -1.67
N ARG A 64 11.01 -1.83 -2.40
CA ARG A 64 11.11 -3.28 -2.21
C ARG A 64 11.54 -3.62 -0.78
N GLU A 65 12.55 -2.95 -0.26
CA GLU A 65 13.05 -3.20 1.10
C GLU A 65 11.99 -2.85 2.15
N ALA A 66 11.37 -1.67 2.02
CA ALA A 66 10.32 -1.23 2.95
C ALA A 66 9.09 -2.15 2.94
N MET A 67 8.76 -2.74 1.79
CA MET A 67 7.62 -3.63 1.62
C MET A 67 7.93 -5.10 1.96
N SER A 68 9.19 -5.44 2.29
CA SER A 68 9.64 -6.83 2.53
C SER A 68 8.91 -7.55 3.68
N GLY A 69 8.35 -6.80 4.63
CA GLY A 69 7.52 -7.33 5.71
C GLY A 69 6.13 -7.82 5.28
N ASN A 70 5.71 -7.55 4.05
CA ASN A 70 4.41 -7.97 3.52
C ASN A 70 4.57 -9.08 2.48
N LEU A 71 4.26 -10.31 2.87
CA LEU A 71 4.42 -11.48 2.01
C LEU A 71 3.23 -11.64 1.04
N CYS A 72 3.56 -11.88 -0.23
CA CYS A 72 2.62 -12.22 -1.30
C CYS A 72 3.00 -13.57 -1.92
N ARG A 73 2.19 -14.61 -1.68
CA ARG A 73 2.47 -15.96 -2.22
C ARG A 73 2.14 -16.08 -3.71
N CYS A 74 1.23 -15.26 -4.21
CA CYS A 74 0.94 -15.12 -5.65
C CYS A 74 2.06 -14.44 -6.43
N ALA A 75 3.06 -13.86 -5.73
CA ALA A 75 4.21 -13.19 -6.32
C ALA A 75 3.88 -11.96 -7.18
N ALA A 76 2.86 -11.18 -6.79
CA ALA A 76 2.48 -9.92 -7.47
C ALA A 76 3.46 -8.75 -7.21
N TYR A 77 4.63 -8.98 -6.62
CA TYR A 77 5.56 -7.92 -6.17
C TYR A 77 5.97 -6.90 -7.25
N PRO A 78 6.27 -7.29 -8.51
CA PRO A 78 6.60 -6.31 -9.54
C PRO A 78 5.46 -5.30 -9.77
N ASN A 79 4.22 -5.79 -9.79
CA ASN A 79 3.01 -4.99 -9.99
C ASN A 79 2.70 -4.13 -8.76
N ILE A 80 2.93 -4.65 -7.55
CA ILE A 80 2.84 -3.88 -6.30
C ILE A 80 3.81 -2.71 -6.32
N ILE A 81 5.07 -2.93 -6.68
CA ILE A 81 6.07 -1.85 -6.78
C ILE A 81 5.63 -0.81 -7.82
N ALA A 82 5.13 -1.24 -8.99
CA ALA A 82 4.64 -0.34 -10.03
C ALA A 82 3.45 0.52 -9.56
N ALA A 83 2.49 -0.08 -8.83
CA ALA A 83 1.36 0.63 -8.23
C ALA A 83 1.82 1.70 -7.22
N ILE A 84 2.77 1.36 -6.35
CA ILE A 84 3.32 2.29 -5.36
C ILE A 84 4.01 3.47 -6.06
N GLN A 85 4.82 3.19 -7.09
CA GLN A 85 5.49 4.24 -7.86
C GLN A 85 4.51 5.14 -8.61
N GLU A 86 3.36 4.63 -9.05
CA GLU A 86 2.30 5.48 -9.60
C GLU A 86 1.71 6.39 -8.53
N ALA A 87 1.27 5.82 -7.40
CA ALA A 87 0.66 6.58 -6.31
C ALA A 87 1.63 7.62 -5.70
N GLN A 88 2.94 7.38 -5.80
CA GLN A 88 3.99 8.31 -5.40
C GLN A 88 3.99 9.63 -6.20
N ARG A 89 3.53 9.58 -7.45
CA ARG A 89 3.47 10.74 -8.36
C ARG A 89 2.14 11.50 -8.27
N SER A 90 1.19 11.00 -7.49
CA SER A 90 -0.16 11.52 -7.32
C SER A 90 -0.28 12.55 -6.20
#